data_AF-A0A1S1TK84-F1
#
_entry.id   AF-A0A1S1TK84-F1
#
_cell.length_a   1.000
_cell.length_b   1.000
_cell.length_c   1.000
_cell.angle_alpha   90.00
_cell.angle_beta   90.00
_cell.angle_gamma   90.00
#
_symmetry.space_group_name_H-M   'P 1'
#
loop_
_entity.id
_entity.type
_entity.pdbx_description
1 polymer ?
#
loop_
_entity_poly.entity_id
_entity_poly.type
_entity_poly.pdbx_seq_one_letter_code
_entity_poly.pdbx_strand_id
1 'polypeptide(L)' 'MQPNGGINTRNKIIEMAEAMRSIGDGCTDEDLIREGFTERQIALFGQRATELATAKAKAA' A
#
# COMPACT_ATOMS: atom_id res chain seq x y z
N MET A 1 -18.44 -2.64 19.87
CA MET A 1 -17.88 -2.57 18.51
C MET A 1 -16.59 -3.38 18.50
N GLN A 2 -16.58 -4.57 17.89
CA GLN A 2 -15.36 -5.36 17.74
C GLN A 2 -14.47 -4.71 16.66
N PRO A 3 -13.16 -4.57 16.87
CA PRO A 3 -12.32 -3.90 15.89
C PRO A 3 -12.12 -4.86 14.72
N ASN A 4 -12.82 -4.60 13.62
CA ASN A 4 -12.51 -5.13 12.28
C ASN A 4 -11.11 -4.68 11.77
N GLY A 5 -10.21 -4.30 12.68
CA GLY A 5 -8.92 -3.66 12.40
C GLY A 5 -8.00 -4.54 11.57
N GLY A 6 -8.07 -5.87 11.69
CA GLY A 6 -7.26 -6.79 10.90
C GLY A 6 -7.62 -6.82 9.41
N ILE A 7 -8.92 -6.81 9.10
CA ILE A 7 -9.41 -6.80 7.70
C ILE A 7 -9.13 -5.43 7.08
N ASN A 8 -9.37 -4.36 7.84
CA ASN A 8 -9.11 -3.00 7.38
C ASN A 8 -7.62 -2.76 7.11
N THR A 9 -6.75 -3.35 7.93
CA THR A 9 -5.29 -3.31 7.74
C THR A 9 -4.85 -4.05 6.48
N ARG A 10 -5.36 -5.26 6.24
CA ARG A 10 -4.98 -6.05 5.05
C ARG A 10 -5.50 -5.40 3.77
N ASN A 11 -6.72 -4.87 3.76
CA ASN A 11 -7.26 -4.12 2.62
C ASN A 11 -6.41 -2.88 2.32
N LYS A 12 -5.99 -2.13 3.35
CA LYS A 12 -5.15 -0.94 3.17
C LYS A 12 -3.78 -1.26 2.55
N ILE A 13 -3.18 -2.39 2.92
CA ILE A 13 -1.91 -2.87 2.31
C ILE A 13 -2.13 -3.23 0.83
N ILE A 14 -3.26 -3.88 0.50
CA ILE A 14 -3.59 -4.24 -0.89
C ILE A 14 -3.81 -2.99 -1.75
N GLU A 15 -4.62 -2.04 -1.26
CA GLU A 15 -4.85 -0.74 -1.93
C GLU A 15 -3.53 -0.02 -2.19
N MET A 16 -2.65 0.05 -1.19
CA MET A 16 -1.36 0.71 -1.30
C MET A 16 -0.43 -0.01 -2.28
N ALA A 17 -0.41 -1.35 -2.27
CA ALA A 17 0.37 -2.12 -3.22
C ALA A 17 -0.11 -1.93 -4.68
N GLU A 18 -1.42 -1.79 -4.87
CA GLU A 18 -2.00 -1.49 -6.18
C GLU A 18 -1.68 -0.07 -6.65
N ALA A 19 -1.74 0.91 -5.75
CA ALA A 19 -1.29 2.27 -6.02
C ALA A 19 0.19 2.29 -6.42
N MET A 20 1.07 1.65 -5.63
CA MET A 20 2.50 1.53 -5.94
C MET A 20 2.74 0.87 -7.31
N ARG A 21 2.02 -0.20 -7.63
CA ARG A 21 2.13 -0.88 -8.92
C ARG A 21 1.62 -0.01 -10.08
N SER A 22 0.56 0.77 -9.85
CA SER A 22 -0.02 1.66 -10.85
C SER A 22 0.88 2.87 -11.13
N ILE A 23 1.54 3.41 -10.11
CA ILE A 23 2.53 4.48 -10.24
C ILE A 23 3.78 3.96 -10.96
N GLY A 24 4.22 2.74 -10.60
CA GLY A 24 5.37 2.08 -11.19
C GLY A 24 6.68 2.39 -10.49
N ASP A 25 7.79 2.18 -11.21
CA ASP A 25 9.13 2.42 -10.68
C ASP A 25 9.34 3.89 -10.34
N GLY A 26 9.74 4.16 -9.09
CA GLY A 26 9.92 5.52 -8.57
C GLY A 26 8.76 6.03 -7.70
N CYS A 27 7.77 5.20 -7.37
CA CYS A 27 6.74 5.55 -6.38
C CYS A 27 7.35 6.05 -5.07
N THR A 28 6.95 7.26 -4.68
CA THR A 28 7.40 7.92 -3.44
C THR A 28 6.27 8.02 -2.42
N ASP A 29 6.64 8.35 -1.18
CA ASP A 29 5.66 8.64 -0.13
C ASP A 29 4.74 9.81 -0.52
N GLU A 30 5.23 10.80 -1.26
CA GLU A 30 4.41 11.91 -1.76
C GLU A 30 3.34 11.43 -2.74
N ASP A 31 3.66 10.47 -3.62
CA ASP A 31 2.69 9.91 -4.55
C ASP A 31 1.59 9.15 -3.80
N LEU A 32 1.96 8.40 -2.77
CA LEU A 32 0.99 7.71 -1.90
C LEU A 32 0.13 8.71 -1.12
N ILE A 33 0.69 9.84 -0.68
CA ILE A 33 -0.09 10.91 -0.05
C ILE A 33 -1.10 11.49 -1.04
N ARG A 34 -0.72 11.67 -2.31
CA ARG A 34 -1.63 12.15 -3.38
C ARG A 34 -2.75 11.16 -3.70
N GLU A 35 -2.49 9.86 -3.56
CA GLU A 35 -3.49 8.79 -3.65
C GLU A 35 -4.41 8.71 -2.41
N GLY A 36 -4.14 9.52 -1.38
CA GLY A 36 -4.98 9.63 -0.18
C GLY A 36 -4.53 8.78 1.00
N PHE A 37 -3.31 8.22 0.95
CA PHE A 37 -2.71 7.57 2.13
C PHE A 37 -2.14 8.62 3.10
N THR A 38 -2.23 8.32 4.39
CA THR A 38 -1.60 9.14 5.43
C THR A 38 -0.15 8.71 5.65
N GLU A 39 0.71 9.63 6.09
CA GLU A 39 2.10 9.33 6.46
C GLU A 39 2.19 8.16 7.45
N ARG A 40 1.24 8.09 8.40
CA ARG A 40 1.16 6.99 9.36
C ARG A 40 0.89 5.63 8.69
N GLN A 41 0.02 5.59 7.69
CA GLN A 41 -0.27 4.37 6.93
C GLN A 41 0.94 3.97 6.09
N ILE A 42 1.61 4.94 5.46
CA ILE A 42 2.82 4.69 4.66
C ILE A 42 3.93 4.13 5.55
N ALA A 43 4.18 4.72 6.72
CA ALA A 43 5.17 4.21 7.67
C ALA A 43 4.85 2.81 8.20
N LEU A 44 3.57 2.49 8.42
CA LEU A 44 3.14 1.19 8.95
C LEU A 44 3.05 0.08 7.90
N PHE A 45 2.68 0.44 6.66
CA PHE A 45 2.30 -0.52 5.62
C PHE A 45 3.17 -0.47 4.37
N GLY A 46 3.97 0.58 4.18
CA GLY A 46 4.75 0.84 2.99
C GLY A 46 5.63 -0.36 2.61
N GLN A 47 6.43 -0.87 3.53
CA GLN A 47 7.30 -2.03 3.27
C GLN A 47 6.51 -3.25 2.78
N ARG A 48 5.39 -3.59 3.44
CA ARG A 48 4.54 -4.73 3.08
C ARG A 48 3.83 -4.51 1.75
N ALA A 49 3.42 -3.27 1.48
CA ALA A 49 2.80 -2.89 0.23
C ALA A 49 3.80 -2.99 -0.93
N THR A 50 5.05 -2.57 -0.75
CA THR A 50 6.13 -2.70 -1.76
C THR A 50 6.41 -4.16 -2.09
N GLU A 51 6.53 -5.01 -1.07
CA GLU A 51 6.74 -6.45 -1.27
C GLU A 51 5.58 -7.08 -2.06
N LEU A 52 4.34 -6.73 -1.69
CA LEU A 52 3.13 -7.21 -2.37
C LEU A 52 3.04 -6.68 -3.81
N ALA A 53 3.33 -5.40 -4.04
CA ALA A 53 3.34 -4.79 -5.36
C ALA A 53 4.36 -5.49 -6.28
N THR A 54 5.57 -5.74 -5.76
CA THR A 54 6.64 -6.46 -6.47
C THR A 54 6.24 -7.90 -6.79
N ALA A 55 5.67 -8.61 -5.82
CA ALA A 55 5.20 -9.98 -6.03
C ALA A 55 4.11 -10.04 -7.10
N LYS A 56 3.15 -9.10 -7.08
CA LYS A 56 2.11 -8.98 -8.12
C LYS A 56 2.68 -8.61 -9.49
N ALA A 57 3.69 -7.75 -9.55
CA ALA A 57 4.34 -7.36 -10.81
C ALA A 57 5.13 -8.52 -11.44
N LYS A 58 5.77 -9.38 -10.63
CA LYS A 58 6.47 -10.59 -11.12
C LYS A 58 5.53 -11.72 -11.55
N ALA A 59 4.28 -11.70 -11.09
CA ALA A 59 3.28 -12.71 -11.40
C ALA A 59 2.42 -12.37 -12.62
N ALA A 60 2.63 -11.20 -13.24
CA ALA A 60 1.95 -10.72 -14.44
C ALA A 60 2.85 -10.89 -15.67
#